data_AF-A0A109IPX6-F1
#
_entry.id   AF-A0A109IPX6-F1
#
_cell.length_a   1.000
_cell.length_b   1.000
_cell.length_c   1.000
_cell.angle_alpha   90.00
_cell.angle_beta   90.00
_cell.angle_gamma   90.00
#
_symmetry.space_group_name_H-M   'P 1'
#
loop_
_entity.id
_entity.type
_entity.pdbx_description
1 polymer ?
#
loop_
_entity_poly.entity_id
_entity_poly.type
_entity_poly.pdbx_seq_one_letter_code
_entity_poly.pdbx_strand_id
1 'polypeptide(L)'
;MNSRRFPVPRLGPYADRPRSHPPGCPPHLPLRPLWVCRACGGPWPCAEARLLLRIEYDAHLVDLAVYLSGLYHEASHDLFRLNPQDGPTPRDLFERFVAWVPYRRRPATPPPPD
;
A
#
# COMPACT_ATOMS: atom_id res chain seq x y z
N MET A 1 -13.38 21.58 27.67
CA MET A 1 -13.27 20.32 26.91
C MET A 1 -11.92 20.27 26.25
N ASN A 2 -11.08 19.32 26.65
CA ASN A 2 -9.66 19.29 26.30
C ASN A 2 -9.49 18.77 24.87
N SER A 3 -9.24 19.67 23.91
CA SER A 3 -8.87 19.32 22.55
C SER A 3 -7.51 18.63 22.57
N ARG A 4 -7.50 17.30 22.60
CA ARG A 4 -6.30 16.51 22.35
C ARG A 4 -5.85 16.79 20.92
N ARG A 5 -4.96 17.77 20.73
CA ARG A 5 -4.22 17.94 19.48
C ARG A 5 -3.32 16.72 19.34
N PHE A 6 -3.76 15.77 18.53
CA PHE A 6 -2.93 14.62 18.20
C PHE A 6 -1.72 15.09 17.37
N PRO A 7 -0.51 14.60 17.67
CA PRO A 7 0.65 14.89 16.83
C PRO A 7 0.39 14.35 15.43
N VAL A 8 0.58 15.22 14.42
CA VAL A 8 0.45 14.90 13.00
C VAL A 8 1.64 14.01 12.62
N PRO A 9 1.45 12.72 12.31
CA PRO A 9 2.49 11.92 11.71
C PRO A 9 2.53 12.31 10.23
N ARG A 10 3.66 12.80 9.73
CA ARG A 10 3.89 12.86 8.29
C ARG A 10 5.29 12.40 7.98
N LEU A 11 5.43 11.17 7.49
CA LEU A 11 6.63 10.77 6.74
C LEU A 11 6.31 9.83 5.56
N GLY A 12 5.10 9.28 5.46
CA GLY A 12 4.69 8.51 4.27
C GLY A 12 4.12 9.38 3.14
N PRO A 13 4.25 8.91 1.88
CA PRO A 13 3.68 9.60 0.73
C PRO A 13 2.15 9.69 0.85
N TYR A 14 1.58 10.78 0.32
CA TYR A 14 0.14 10.80 0.07
C TYR A 14 -0.18 9.76 -1.00
N ALA A 15 -1.13 8.87 -0.71
CA ALA A 15 -1.52 7.85 -1.66
C ALA A 15 -2.28 8.47 -2.84
N ASP A 16 -1.58 8.66 -3.94
CA ASP A 16 -2.05 9.21 -5.22
C ASP A 16 -2.13 8.14 -6.33
N ARG A 17 -1.76 6.89 -6.01
CA ARG A 17 -1.71 5.74 -6.92
C ARG A 17 -2.50 4.57 -6.33
N PRO A 18 -3.03 3.66 -7.16
CA PRO A 18 -2.94 3.67 -8.62
C PRO A 18 -3.85 4.72 -9.26
N ARG A 19 -3.49 5.13 -10.49
CA ARG A 19 -4.38 5.97 -11.31
C ARG A 19 -5.68 5.24 -11.63
N SER A 20 -6.76 5.99 -11.85
CA SER A 20 -8.04 5.43 -12.26
C SER A 20 -7.93 4.73 -13.62
N HIS A 21 -8.47 3.51 -13.68
CA HIS A 21 -8.59 2.73 -14.90
C HIS A 21 -9.94 1.99 -14.90
N PRO A 22 -10.78 2.17 -15.94
CA PRO A 22 -10.65 3.14 -17.03
C PRO A 22 -10.72 4.60 -16.53
N PRO A 23 -10.28 5.59 -17.34
CA PRO A 23 -10.39 7.00 -16.99
C PRO A 23 -11.85 7.39 -16.71
N GLY A 24 -12.08 8.21 -15.68
CA GLY A 24 -13.42 8.67 -15.29
C GLY A 24 -14.11 7.82 -14.21
N CYS A 25 -13.63 6.60 -13.94
CA CYS A 25 -14.04 5.85 -12.75
C CYS A 25 -13.33 6.35 -11.49
N PRO A 26 -13.94 6.22 -10.28
CA PRO A 26 -13.26 6.53 -9.03
C PRO A 26 -11.96 5.71 -8.91
N PRO A 27 -10.81 6.35 -8.62
CA PRO A 27 -9.56 5.61 -8.50
C PRO A 27 -9.60 4.75 -7.22
N HIS A 28 -8.97 3.59 -7.28
CA HIS A 28 -8.86 2.67 -6.15
C HIS A 28 -7.79 3.16 -5.15
N LEU A 29 -7.97 4.37 -4.61
CA LEU A 29 -7.11 5.01 -3.61
C LEU A 29 -7.55 4.67 -2.17
N PRO A 30 -6.64 4.72 -1.18
CA PRO A 30 -7.00 4.48 0.21
C PRO A 30 -7.75 5.68 0.81
N LEU A 31 -8.72 5.39 1.65
CA LEU A 31 -9.38 6.33 2.55
C LEU A 31 -8.74 6.22 3.94
N ARG A 32 -7.90 7.20 4.28
CA ARG A 32 -7.34 7.34 5.63
C ARG A 32 -8.39 7.94 6.60
N PRO A 33 -8.37 7.58 7.89
CA PRO A 33 -7.44 6.66 8.56
C PRO A 33 -7.90 5.18 8.53
N LEU A 34 -8.99 4.85 7.83
CA LEU A 34 -9.57 3.50 7.83
C LEU A 34 -8.81 2.51 6.95
N TRP A 35 -8.04 3.01 5.97
CA TRP A 35 -7.31 2.22 4.99
C TRP A 35 -8.19 1.24 4.21
N VAL A 36 -9.39 1.70 3.87
CA VAL A 36 -10.32 1.06 2.93
C VAL A 36 -10.24 1.72 1.56
N CYS A 37 -10.60 0.99 0.52
CA CYS A 37 -10.58 1.49 -0.85
C CYS A 37 -11.75 2.44 -1.09
N ARG A 38 -11.49 3.62 -1.65
CA ARG A 38 -12.54 4.59 -2.00
C ARG A 38 -13.54 4.07 -3.03
N ALA A 39 -13.08 3.26 -3.97
CA ALA A 39 -13.90 2.78 -5.08
C ALA A 39 -14.78 1.58 -4.71
N CYS A 40 -14.27 0.65 -3.90
CA CYS A 40 -14.97 -0.61 -3.62
C CYS A 40 -15.22 -0.91 -2.13
N GLY A 41 -14.76 -0.08 -1.20
CA GLY A 41 -14.98 -0.25 0.24
C GLY A 41 -14.18 -1.37 0.92
N GLY A 42 -13.53 -2.27 0.17
CA GLY A 42 -12.69 -3.33 0.72
C GLY A 42 -11.37 -2.81 1.32
N PRO A 43 -10.60 -3.66 2.05
CA PRO A 43 -9.30 -3.28 2.58
C PRO A 43 -8.35 -2.81 1.48
N TRP A 44 -7.72 -1.67 1.67
CA TRP A 44 -6.71 -1.15 0.74
C TRP A 44 -5.31 -1.68 1.11
N PRO A 45 -4.48 -2.13 0.16
CA PRO A 45 -4.74 -2.23 -1.28
C PRO A 45 -5.73 -3.36 -1.63
N CYS A 46 -6.84 -3.01 -2.30
CA CYS A 46 -7.82 -3.97 -2.79
C CYS A 46 -7.28 -4.71 -4.04
N ALA A 47 -7.94 -5.79 -4.48
CA ALA A 47 -7.47 -6.60 -5.61
C ALA A 47 -7.17 -5.77 -6.87
N GLU A 48 -8.09 -4.87 -7.26
CA GLU A 48 -7.90 -3.98 -8.41
C GLU A 48 -6.75 -3.00 -8.18
N ALA A 49 -6.61 -2.46 -6.97
CA ALA A 49 -5.49 -1.57 -6.66
C ALA A 49 -4.14 -2.29 -6.81
N ARG A 50 -4.03 -3.54 -6.33
CA ARG A 50 -2.82 -4.35 -6.46
C ARG A 50 -2.47 -4.61 -7.92
N LEU A 51 -3.48 -4.92 -8.74
CA LEU A 51 -3.32 -5.14 -10.18
C LEU A 51 -2.81 -3.88 -10.87
N LEU A 52 -3.51 -2.76 -10.70
CA LEU A 52 -3.17 -1.49 -11.35
C LEU A 52 -1.81 -0.96 -10.89
N LEU A 53 -1.46 -1.08 -9.60
CA LEU A 53 -0.13 -0.73 -9.11
C LEU A 53 0.97 -1.58 -9.77
N ARG A 54 0.74 -2.88 -9.97
CA ARG A 54 1.69 -3.74 -10.68
C ARG A 54 1.87 -3.35 -12.14
N ILE A 55 0.78 -2.99 -12.82
CA ILE A 55 0.83 -2.51 -14.20
C ILE A 55 1.59 -1.19 -14.28
N GLU A 56 1.27 -0.25 -13.38
CA GLU A 56 1.84 1.10 -13.38
C GLU A 56 3.33 1.14 -13.02
N TYR A 57 3.81 0.16 -12.24
CA TYR A 57 5.20 0.05 -11.80
C TYR A 57 5.94 -1.18 -12.39
N ASP A 58 5.47 -1.77 -13.47
CA ASP A 58 6.06 -3.01 -14.02
C ASP A 58 7.58 -2.90 -14.29
N ALA A 59 8.02 -1.75 -14.81
CA ALA A 59 9.43 -1.43 -15.03
C ALA A 59 10.21 -1.04 -13.75
N HIS A 60 9.50 -0.73 -12.65
CA HIS A 60 10.03 -0.08 -11.46
C HIS A 60 9.52 -0.73 -10.16
N LEU A 61 9.62 -2.07 -10.06
CA LEU A 61 9.11 -2.83 -8.92
C LEU A 61 9.75 -2.46 -7.56
N VAL A 62 11.00 -1.99 -7.57
CA VAL A 62 11.65 -1.46 -6.35
C VAL A 62 10.92 -0.22 -5.85
N ASP A 63 10.57 0.69 -6.77
CA ASP A 63 9.83 1.91 -6.43
C ASP A 63 8.42 1.58 -5.91
N LEU A 64 7.78 0.54 -6.46
CA LEU A 64 6.52 0.02 -5.93
C LEU A 64 6.66 -0.48 -4.49
N ALA A 65 7.71 -1.26 -4.20
CA ALA A 65 7.97 -1.77 -2.86
C ALA A 65 8.24 -0.64 -1.86
N VAL A 66 9.02 0.38 -2.26
CA VAL A 66 9.30 1.56 -1.43
C VAL A 66 8.01 2.36 -1.17
N TYR A 67 7.21 2.61 -2.22
CA TYR A 67 5.93 3.29 -2.11
C TYR A 67 4.98 2.59 -1.12
N LEU A 68 4.80 1.27 -1.30
CA LEU A 68 3.93 0.47 -0.43
C LEU A 68 4.47 0.33 0.99
N SER A 69 5.79 0.35 1.18
CA SER A 69 6.40 0.36 2.52
C SER A 69 6.13 1.66 3.27
N GLY A 70 6.17 2.81 2.58
CA GLY A 70 5.76 4.10 3.16
C GLY A 70 4.29 4.10 3.58
N LEU A 71 3.42 3.55 2.74
CA LEU A 71 1.99 3.43 3.06
C LEU A 71 1.70 2.40 4.16
N TYR A 72 2.44 1.30 4.22
CA TYR A 72 2.39 0.34 5.33
C TYR A 72 2.69 1.01 6.67
N HIS A 73 3.71 1.90 6.72
CA HIS A 73 4.06 2.62 7.94
C HIS A 73 2.95 3.55 8.41
N GLU A 74 2.38 4.33 7.50
CA GLU A 74 1.25 5.21 7.79
C GLU A 74 -0.01 4.41 8.20
N ALA A 75 -0.26 3.27 7.56
CA ALA A 75 -1.39 2.40 7.87
C ALA A 75 -1.29 1.74 9.23
N SER A 76 -0.10 1.27 9.58
CA SER A 76 0.21 0.76 10.91
C SER A 76 -0.14 1.82 11.95
N HIS A 77 0.38 3.01 11.76
CA HIS A 77 0.16 4.11 12.69
C HIS A 77 -1.32 4.48 12.83
N ASP A 78 -2.05 4.68 11.73
CA ASP A 78 -3.46 5.07 11.76
C ASP A 78 -4.33 3.98 12.39
N LEU A 79 -4.13 2.70 12.01
CA LEU A 79 -4.96 1.59 12.48
C LEU A 79 -4.69 1.25 13.95
N PHE A 80 -3.44 1.33 14.41
CA PHE A 80 -3.13 1.19 15.84
C PHE A 80 -3.73 2.31 16.68
N ARG A 81 -3.81 3.54 16.16
CA ARG A 81 -4.49 4.64 16.87
C ARG A 81 -6.01 4.44 16.93
N LEU A 82 -6.61 3.92 15.86
CA LEU A 82 -8.06 3.68 15.81
C LEU A 82 -8.48 2.48 16.68
N ASN A 83 -7.68 1.42 16.70
CA ASN A 83 -7.96 0.23 17.49
C ASN A 83 -6.68 -0.30 18.16
N PRO A 84 -6.34 0.22 19.36
CA PRO A 84 -5.09 -0.14 20.05
C PRO A 84 -5.03 -1.57 20.58
N GLN A 85 -6.18 -2.23 20.79
CA GLN A 85 -6.25 -3.53 21.46
C GLN A 85 -6.54 -4.67 20.48
N ASP A 86 -7.41 -4.45 19.48
CA ASP A 86 -7.88 -5.47 18.53
C ASP A 86 -7.59 -5.10 17.06
N GLY A 87 -6.53 -4.31 16.84
CA GLY A 87 -6.07 -3.92 15.49
C GLY A 87 -5.30 -5.02 14.76
N PRO A 88 -5.11 -4.89 13.43
CA PRO A 88 -4.28 -5.82 12.67
C PRO A 88 -2.83 -5.79 13.15
N THR A 89 -2.18 -6.95 13.17
CA THR A 89 -0.78 -7.03 13.58
C THR A 89 0.15 -6.41 12.54
N PRO A 90 1.40 -6.04 12.90
CA PRO A 90 2.38 -5.57 11.91
C PRO A 90 2.61 -6.58 10.78
N ARG A 91 2.53 -7.89 11.08
CA ARG A 91 2.63 -8.96 10.08
C ARG A 91 1.47 -8.92 9.10
N ASP A 92 0.23 -8.82 9.59
CA ASP A 92 -0.96 -8.75 8.73
C ASP A 92 -0.90 -7.55 7.78
N LEU A 93 -0.42 -6.42 8.29
CA LEU A 93 -0.22 -5.22 7.49
C LEU A 93 0.91 -5.39 6.47
N PHE A 94 2.03 -6.02 6.83
CA PHE A 94 3.10 -6.31 5.88
C PHE A 94 2.61 -7.23 4.75
N GLU A 95 1.87 -8.29 5.08
CA GLU A 95 1.27 -9.20 4.10
C GLU A 95 0.26 -8.50 3.20
N ARG A 96 -0.51 -7.57 3.76
CA ARG A 96 -1.50 -6.78 3.02
C ARG A 96 -0.87 -5.79 2.05
N PHE A 97 0.17 -5.07 2.45
CA PHE A 97 0.75 -3.97 1.66
C PHE A 97 1.93 -4.40 0.80
N VAL A 98 2.89 -5.19 1.32
CA VAL A 98 4.22 -5.32 0.72
C VAL A 98 4.50 -6.72 0.19
N ALA A 99 4.09 -7.77 0.91
CA ALA A 99 4.54 -9.14 0.65
C ALA A 99 4.22 -9.70 -0.75
N TRP A 100 3.24 -9.12 -1.44
CA TRP A 100 2.83 -9.53 -2.79
C TRP A 100 3.64 -8.85 -3.92
N VAL A 101 4.49 -7.86 -3.60
CA VAL A 101 5.36 -7.22 -4.58
C VAL A 101 6.55 -8.15 -4.86
N PRO A 102 6.76 -8.60 -6.10
CA PRO A 102 7.87 -9.48 -6.41
C PRO A 102 9.19 -8.69 -6.31
N TYR A 103 9.93 -8.90 -5.23
CA TYR A 103 11.35 -8.55 -5.18
C TYR A 103 12.06 -9.50 -6.14
N ARG A 104 12.37 -9.06 -7.36
CA ARG A 104 12.93 -9.94 -8.42
C ARG A 104 14.06 -10.82 -7.86
N ARG A 105 13.83 -12.12 -7.74
CA ARG A 105 14.87 -13.07 -8.15
C ARG A 105 14.90 -12.96 -9.66
N ARG A 106 15.88 -12.22 -10.21
CA ARG A 106 16.27 -12.44 -11.60
C ARG A 106 16.46 -13.97 -11.73
N PRO A 107 15.76 -14.67 -12.65
CA PRO A 107 16.23 -16.00 -13.03
C PRO A 107 17.66 -15.76 -13.51
N ALA A 108 18.65 -16.32 -12.82
CA ALA A 108 20.01 -16.29 -13.33
C ALA A 108 19.90 -16.81 -14.76
N THR A 109 20.25 -16.00 -15.76
CA THR A 109 20.51 -16.54 -17.08
C THR A 109 21.61 -17.56 -16.84
N PRO A 110 21.38 -18.88 -17.07
CA PRO A 110 22.46 -19.83 -16.93
C PRO A 110 23.61 -19.37 -17.82
N PRO A 111 24.87 -19.47 -17.36
CA PRO A 111 26.01 -19.10 -18.20
C PRO A 111 25.91 -19.87 -19.53
N PRO A 112 26.31 -19.25 -20.66
CA PRO A 112 26.34 -19.96 -21.93
C PRO A 112 27.18 -21.24 -21.79
N PRO A 113 26.79 -22.35 -22.44
CA PRO A 113 27.63 -23.53 -22.46
C PRO A 113 28.97 -23.23 -23.16
N ASP A 114 30.05 -23.80 -22.61
CA ASP A 114 31.41 -23.75 -23.18
C ASP A 114 31.48 -24.36 -24.59
#